data_AF-A0A851M6Q2-F1
#
_entry.id   AF-A0A851M6Q2-F1
#
_cell.length_a   1.000
_cell.length_b   1.000
_cell.length_c   1.000
_cell.angle_alpha   90.00
_cell.angle_beta   90.00
_cell.angle_gamma   90.00
#
_symmetry.space_group_name_H-M   'P 1'
#
loop_
_entity.id
_entity.type
_entity.pdbx_description
1 polymer ?
#
loop_
_entity_poly.entity_id
_entity_poly.type
_entity_poly.pdbx_seq_one_letter_code
_entity_poly.pdbx_strand_id
1 'polypeptide(L)'
;TNPAFKEVLSRIESHKDCRNLPMISFLILPMQRVTRLPLLMDTICQKTPKDSAKYENCKQALKEVSKLKEQLVQDGAGSATKCRQGVLEGLKCDFLALQPFPLVSSSRWLVKRGELTTYVEDTGLFSKRTSKQQVYFFLFNDVLIITKKK
;
A
#
# COMPACT_ATOMS: atom_id res chain seq x y z
N THR A 1 19.10 0.64 -19.33
CA THR A 1 20.11 1.35 -18.51
C THR A 1 20.49 2.63 -19.22
N ASN A 2 20.23 3.81 -18.64
CA ASN A 2 20.51 5.11 -19.28
C ASN A 2 21.90 5.62 -18.84
N PRO A 3 22.93 5.58 -19.72
CA PRO A 3 24.30 5.95 -19.35
C PRO A 3 24.46 7.45 -19.03
N ALA A 4 23.74 8.34 -19.73
CA ALA A 4 23.76 9.77 -19.46
C ALA A 4 23.22 10.10 -18.07
N PHE A 5 22.17 9.39 -17.63
CA PHE A 5 21.65 9.54 -16.27
C PHE A 5 22.66 9.11 -15.21
N LYS A 6 23.41 8.02 -15.45
CA LYS A 6 24.41 7.51 -14.52
C LYS A 6 25.59 8.47 -14.34
N GLU A 7 26.02 9.13 -15.41
CA GLU A 7 27.09 10.12 -15.37
C GLU A 7 26.67 11.38 -14.58
N VAL A 8 25.47 11.89 -14.85
CA VAL A 8 24.90 13.03 -14.10
C VAL A 8 24.75 12.68 -12.61
N LEU A 9 24.28 11.47 -12.30
CA LEU A 9 24.12 11.00 -10.93
C LEU A 9 25.46 10.94 -10.19
N SER A 10 26.50 10.37 -10.82
CA SER A 10 27.85 10.30 -10.24
C SER A 10 28.47 11.68 -10.01
N ARG A 11 28.18 12.65 -10.90
CA ARG A 11 28.60 14.04 -10.71
C ARG A 11 27.91 14.69 -9.51
N ILE A 12 26.64 14.39 -9.27
CA ILE A 12 25.88 14.93 -8.13
C ILE A 12 26.33 14.27 -6.82
N GLU A 13 26.53 12.96 -6.80
CA GLU A 13 26.95 12.21 -5.61
C GLU A 13 28.36 12.60 -5.13
N SER A 14 29.24 13.05 -6.03
CA SER A 14 30.59 13.54 -5.70
C SER A 14 30.63 14.95 -5.10
N HIS A 15 29.47 15.63 -4.99
CA HIS A 15 29.40 16.92 -4.32
C HIS A 15 29.73 16.79 -2.82
N LYS A 16 30.45 17.76 -2.25
CA LYS A 16 30.89 17.72 -0.84
C LYS A 16 29.73 17.59 0.15
N ASP A 17 28.59 18.18 -0.19
CA ASP A 17 27.37 18.12 0.63
C ASP A 17 26.73 16.72 0.64
N CYS A 18 26.91 15.96 -0.44
CA CYS A 18 26.41 14.59 -0.56
C CYS A 18 27.26 13.58 0.21
N ARG A 19 28.46 13.97 0.68
CA ARG A 19 29.41 13.11 1.42
C ARG A 19 29.69 11.77 0.72
N ASN A 20 29.66 11.74 -0.61
CA ASN A 20 29.77 10.53 -1.42
C ASN A 20 28.72 9.44 -1.10
N LEU A 21 27.55 9.83 -0.56
CA LEU A 21 26.45 8.91 -0.37
C LEU A 21 25.67 8.75 -1.69
N PRO A 22 25.28 7.53 -2.05
CA PRO A 22 24.48 7.30 -3.24
C PRO A 22 23.09 7.94 -3.07
N MET A 23 22.46 8.35 -4.17
CA MET A 23 21.14 8.99 -4.17
C MET A 23 20.09 8.17 -3.41
N ILE A 24 20.19 6.84 -3.47
CA ILE A 24 19.30 5.93 -2.74
C ILE A 24 19.34 6.16 -1.22
N SER A 25 20.50 6.51 -0.66
CA SER A 25 20.64 6.82 0.76
C SER A 25 19.80 8.04 1.14
N PHE A 26 19.77 9.06 0.29
CA PHE A 26 18.94 10.26 0.50
C PHE A 26 17.45 9.97 0.32
N LEU A 27 17.09 9.16 -0.66
CA LEU A 27 15.70 8.77 -0.93
C LEU A 27 15.07 7.95 0.21
N ILE A 28 15.89 7.23 0.98
CA ILE A 28 15.43 6.42 2.12
C ILE A 28 15.29 7.26 3.42
N LEU A 29 15.96 8.41 3.53
CA LEU A 29 15.94 9.26 4.74
C LEU A 29 14.53 9.65 5.22
N PRO A 30 13.55 10.02 4.38
CA PRO A 30 12.21 10.38 4.84
C PRO A 30 11.51 9.24 5.58
N MET A 31 11.59 8.01 5.05
CA MET A 31 11.04 6.81 5.71
C MET A 31 11.78 6.49 7.01
N GLN A 32 13.10 6.69 7.05
CA GLN A 32 13.89 6.55 8.27
C GLN A 32 13.55 7.60 9.33
N ARG A 33 13.25 8.85 8.92
CA ARG A 33 12.91 9.93 9.86
C ARG A 33 11.53 9.72 10.48
N VAL A 34 10.53 9.42 9.66
CA VAL A 34 9.16 9.16 10.10
C VAL A 34 9.09 8.02 11.13
N THR A 35 9.88 6.96 10.94
CA THR A 35 9.89 5.82 11.86
C THR A 35 10.64 6.09 13.18
N ARG A 36 11.55 7.08 13.21
CA ARG A 36 12.30 7.48 14.41
C ARG A 36 11.58 8.51 15.28
N LEU A 37 10.70 9.34 14.71
CA LEU A 37 9.96 10.36 15.44
C LEU A 37 9.16 9.82 16.64
N PRO A 38 8.43 8.68 16.56
CA PRO A 38 7.76 8.12 17.73
C PRO A 38 8.72 7.73 18.85
N LEU A 39 9.89 7.17 18.52
CA LEU A 39 10.89 6.74 19.52
C LEU A 39 11.48 7.94 20.26
N LEU A 40 11.74 9.03 19.53
CA LEU A 40 12.21 10.29 20.12
C LEU A 40 11.14 10.92 21.01
N MET A 41 9.89 10.96 20.54
CA MET A 41 8.77 11.51 21.30
C MET A 41 8.49 10.69 22.57
N ASP A 42 8.61 9.36 22.50
CA ASP A 42 8.51 8.47 23.66
C ASP A 42 9.61 8.75 24.69
N THR A 43 10.86 8.91 24.24
CA THR A 43 11.99 9.28 25.11
C THR A 43 11.76 10.64 25.79
N ILE A 44 11.20 11.62 25.09
CA ILE A 44 10.85 12.94 25.66
C ILE A 44 9.75 12.78 26.71
N CYS A 45 8.72 11.97 26.42
CA CYS A 45 7.62 11.70 27.35
C CYS A 45 8.15 11.05 28.65
N GLN A 46 9.04 10.07 28.53
CA GLN A 46 9.66 9.38 29.67
C GLN A 46 10.52 10.30 30.55
N LYS A 47 11.16 11.32 29.96
CA LYS A 47 11.98 12.31 30.69
C LYS A 47 11.18 13.50 31.23
N THR A 48 9.88 13.59 30.93
CA THR A 48 9.02 14.70 31.36
C THR A 48 8.34 14.37 32.69
N PRO A 49 8.30 15.28 33.68
CA PRO A 49 7.60 15.06 34.95
C PRO A 49 6.11 14.78 34.73
N LYS A 50 5.62 13.67 35.29
CA LYS A 50 4.25 13.16 35.08
C LYS A 50 3.15 14.10 35.58
N ASP A 51 3.46 14.94 36.57
CA ASP A 51 2.53 15.92 37.15
C ASP A 51 2.49 17.26 36.39
N SER A 52 3.12 17.35 35.22
CA SER A 52 3.13 18.59 34.43
C SER A 52 2.13 18.54 33.28
N ALA A 53 1.52 19.68 32.96
CA ALA A 53 0.71 19.84 31.74
C ALA A 53 1.49 19.51 30.45
N LYS A 54 2.83 19.56 30.51
CA LYS A 54 3.72 19.18 29.41
C LYS A 54 3.69 17.67 29.15
N TYR A 55 3.46 16.83 30.16
CA TYR A 55 3.39 15.38 30.00
C TYR A 55 2.17 14.96 29.18
N GLU A 56 0.99 15.52 29.47
CA GLU A 56 -0.22 15.25 28.69
C GLU A 56 -0.09 15.73 27.24
N ASN A 57 0.53 16.89 27.01
CA ASN A 57 0.85 17.36 25.66
C ASN A 57 1.82 16.41 24.92
N CYS A 58 2.85 15.90 25.60
CA CYS A 58 3.79 14.93 25.01
C CYS A 58 3.11 13.61 24.68
N LYS A 59 2.21 13.13 25.53
CA LYS A 59 1.44 11.91 25.31
C LYS A 59 0.49 12.04 24.12
N GLN A 60 -0.18 13.19 23.99
CA GLN A 60 -1.03 13.47 22.83
C GLN A 60 -0.19 13.57 21.54
N ALA A 61 0.97 14.25 21.59
CA ALA A 61 1.87 14.33 20.44
C ALA A 61 2.42 12.95 20.03
N LEU A 62 2.77 12.08 21.00
CA LEU A 62 3.20 10.71 20.75
C LEU A 62 2.11 9.88 20.06
N LYS A 63 0.85 10.06 20.48
CA LYS A 63 -0.30 9.37 19.89
C LYS A 63 -0.49 9.76 18.42
N GLU A 64 -0.48 11.06 18.10
CA GLU A 64 -0.64 11.54 16.72
C GLU A 64 0.55 11.12 15.84
N VAL A 65 1.78 11.21 16.34
CA VAL A 65 2.98 10.79 15.60
C VAL A 65 2.98 9.28 15.35
N SER A 66 2.50 8.48 16.30
CA SER A 66 2.36 7.02 16.13
C SER A 66 1.31 6.67 15.07
N LYS A 67 0.16 7.36 15.08
CA LYS A 67 -0.89 7.21 14.07
C LYS A 67 -0.39 7.58 12.66
N LEU A 68 0.36 8.67 12.54
CA LEU A 68 0.98 9.07 11.26
C LEU A 68 1.97 8.02 10.75
N LYS A 69 2.80 7.45 11.63
CA LYS A 69 3.70 6.34 11.25
C LYS A 69 2.89 5.14 10.74
N GLU A 70 1.83 4.74 11.44
CA GLU A 70 1.00 3.60 11.03
C GLU A 70 0.36 3.83 9.65
N GLN A 71 -0.18 5.02 9.40
CA GLN A 71 -0.73 5.40 8.09
C GLN A 71 0.34 5.35 6.99
N LEU A 72 1.51 5.95 7.22
CA LEU A 72 2.59 5.97 6.23
C LEU A 72 3.18 4.57 5.97
N VAL A 73 3.20 3.70 6.99
CA VAL A 73 3.60 2.29 6.83
C VAL A 73 2.53 1.51 6.09
N GLN A 74 1.24 1.77 6.32
CA GLN A 74 0.16 1.14 5.55
C GLN A 74 0.21 1.57 4.08
N ASP A 75 0.40 2.86 3.81
CA ASP A 75 0.57 3.41 2.46
C ASP A 75 1.84 2.85 1.77
N GLY A 76 2.95 2.75 2.51
CA GLY A 76 4.23 2.29 1.99
C GLY A 76 4.42 0.77 1.89
N ALA A 77 3.83 -0.02 2.80
CA ALA A 77 4.06 -1.47 2.92
C ALA A 77 2.87 -2.33 2.48
N GLY A 78 1.64 -1.83 2.51
CA GLY A 78 0.44 -2.64 2.35
C GLY A 78 -0.14 -2.70 0.94
N SER A 79 -0.08 -1.62 0.20
CA SER A 79 -1.10 -1.37 -0.82
C SER A 79 -0.61 -1.44 -2.27
N ALA A 80 0.52 -0.80 -2.59
CA ALA A 80 0.91 -0.61 -3.98
C ALA A 80 1.74 -1.77 -4.58
N THR A 81 2.57 -2.46 -3.78
CA THR A 81 3.65 -3.32 -4.32
C THR A 81 3.32 -4.81 -4.27
N LYS A 82 2.78 -5.33 -3.15
CA LYS A 82 2.39 -6.75 -3.03
C LYS A 82 1.10 -7.07 -3.80
N CYS A 83 0.18 -6.10 -3.87
CA CYS A 83 -1.04 -6.21 -4.65
C CYS A 83 -0.75 -6.22 -6.16
N ARG A 84 0.20 -5.40 -6.64
CA ARG A 84 0.55 -5.33 -8.07
C ARG A 84 0.97 -6.67 -8.65
N GLN A 85 1.82 -7.42 -7.96
CA GLN A 85 2.42 -8.63 -8.51
C GLN A 85 1.43 -9.81 -8.56
N GLY A 86 0.77 -10.11 -7.43
CA GLY A 86 -0.12 -11.29 -7.33
C GLY A 86 -1.47 -11.14 -8.06
N VAL A 87 -1.98 -9.91 -8.18
CA VAL A 87 -3.22 -9.61 -8.91
C VAL A 87 -2.96 -9.63 -10.42
N LEU A 88 -1.83 -9.12 -10.89
CA LEU A 88 -1.47 -9.16 -12.32
C LEU A 88 -1.17 -10.59 -12.79
N GLU A 89 -0.58 -11.42 -11.94
CA GLU A 89 -0.35 -12.84 -12.23
C GLU A 89 -1.67 -13.64 -12.26
N GLY A 90 -2.61 -13.37 -11.35
CA GLY A 90 -3.93 -14.03 -11.33
C GLY A 90 -4.93 -13.53 -12.39
N LEU A 91 -4.82 -12.27 -12.83
CA LEU A 91 -5.70 -11.65 -13.83
C LEU A 91 -5.14 -11.69 -15.25
N LYS A 92 -4.03 -12.41 -15.49
CA LYS A 92 -3.61 -12.81 -16.84
C LYS A 92 -4.65 -13.68 -17.58
N CYS A 93 -5.75 -14.06 -16.94
CA CYS A 93 -6.90 -14.69 -17.55
C CYS A 93 -7.75 -13.65 -18.33
N ASP A 94 -7.62 -13.64 -19.66
CA ASP A 94 -8.58 -13.17 -20.66
C ASP A 94 -9.35 -11.85 -20.38
N PHE A 95 -8.77 -10.88 -19.67
CA PHE A 95 -9.39 -9.55 -19.46
C PHE A 95 -9.42 -8.68 -20.75
N LEU A 96 -9.01 -9.21 -21.90
CA LEU A 96 -8.95 -8.50 -23.17
C LEU A 96 -10.33 -8.31 -23.86
N ALA A 97 -11.43 -8.79 -23.29
CA ALA A 97 -12.76 -8.71 -23.91
C ALA A 97 -13.68 -7.59 -23.37
N LEU A 98 -13.30 -6.93 -22.27
CA LEU A 98 -14.10 -5.85 -21.69
C LEU A 98 -13.21 -4.60 -21.59
N GLN A 99 -13.78 -3.46 -21.96
CA GLN A 99 -13.25 -2.08 -21.93
C GLN A 99 -11.97 -1.90 -21.09
N PRO A 100 -10.96 -1.14 -21.59
CA PRO A 100 -9.66 -0.98 -20.93
C PRO A 100 -9.81 -0.33 -19.55
N PHE A 101 -10.08 -1.15 -18.54
CA PHE A 101 -10.13 -0.74 -17.16
C PHE A 101 -8.69 -0.77 -16.64
N PRO A 102 -8.10 0.37 -16.23
CA PRO A 102 -6.75 0.39 -15.70
C PRO A 102 -6.78 -0.30 -14.34
N LEU A 103 -6.57 -1.61 -14.34
CA LEU A 103 -6.50 -2.46 -13.15
C LEU A 103 -5.43 -1.95 -12.16
N VAL A 104 -4.39 -1.33 -12.70
CA VAL A 104 -3.27 -0.74 -11.96
C VAL A 104 -3.51 0.77 -11.80
N SER A 105 -3.95 1.18 -10.61
CA SER A 105 -4.00 2.59 -10.18
C SER A 105 -3.08 2.78 -8.97
N SER A 106 -2.44 3.95 -8.84
CA SER A 106 -1.60 4.30 -7.68
C SER A 106 -2.39 4.39 -6.38
N SER A 107 -3.71 4.58 -6.46
CA SER A 107 -4.62 4.69 -5.30
C SER A 107 -5.35 3.38 -4.97
N ARG A 108 -5.15 2.30 -5.75
CA ARG A 108 -5.91 1.06 -5.59
C ARG A 108 -5.15 0.05 -4.73
N TRP A 109 -5.80 -0.50 -3.72
CA TRP A 109 -5.24 -1.55 -2.87
C TRP A 109 -6.20 -2.70 -2.59
N LEU A 110 -5.66 -3.92 -2.54
CA LEU A 110 -6.44 -5.12 -2.25
C LEU A 110 -6.76 -5.17 -0.76
N VAL A 111 -8.05 -5.17 -0.45
CA VAL A 111 -8.61 -5.33 0.88
C VAL A 111 -8.73 -6.81 1.23
N LYS A 112 -9.22 -7.64 0.30
CA LYS A 112 -9.46 -9.08 0.53
C LYS A 112 -9.52 -9.88 -0.77
N ARG A 113 -9.18 -11.17 -0.73
CA ARG A 113 -9.38 -12.12 -1.84
C ARG A 113 -9.79 -13.50 -1.33
N GLY A 114 -10.49 -14.28 -2.15
CA GLY A 114 -10.84 -15.66 -1.80
C GLY A 114 -11.82 -16.32 -2.76
N GLU A 115 -12.18 -17.55 -2.45
CA GLU A 115 -13.21 -18.32 -3.15
C GLU A 115 -14.58 -18.10 -2.48
N LEU A 116 -15.60 -17.86 -3.28
CA LEU A 116 -16.99 -17.81 -2.85
C LEU A 116 -17.86 -18.69 -3.74
N THR A 117 -18.95 -19.18 -3.18
CA THR A 117 -20.02 -19.79 -3.96
C THR A 117 -21.11 -18.77 -4.17
N THR A 118 -21.29 -18.30 -5.40
CA THR A 118 -22.40 -17.45 -5.78
C THR A 118 -23.58 -18.30 -6.22
N TYR A 119 -24.77 -17.88 -5.80
CA TYR A 119 -26.04 -18.44 -6.24
C TYR A 119 -26.59 -17.51 -7.31
N VAL A 120 -26.64 -17.96 -8.56
CA VAL A 120 -27.26 -17.20 -9.64
C VAL A 120 -28.65 -17.79 -9.85
N GLU A 121 -29.66 -16.93 -9.77
CA GLU A 121 -31.02 -17.29 -10.19
C GLU A 121 -31.10 -17.15 -11.71
N ASP A 122 -31.23 -18.27 -12.41
CA ASP A 122 -31.58 -18.25 -13.82
C ASP A 122 -33.06 -17.89 -13.94
N THR A 123 -33.36 -16.65 -14.34
CA THR A 123 -34.72 -16.24 -14.71
C THR A 123 -35.05 -16.71 -16.12
N GLY A 124 -35.03 -18.03 -16.33
CA GLY A 124 -35.63 -18.67 -17.50
C GLY A 124 -37.13 -18.82 -17.27
N LEU A 125 -37.95 -18.47 -18.27
CA LEU A 125 -39.42 -18.46 -18.24
C LEU A 125 -40.10 -19.76 -17.74
N PHE A 126 -39.38 -20.87 -17.58
CA PHE A 126 -39.96 -22.17 -17.20
C PHE A 126 -39.23 -22.97 -16.11
N SER A 127 -38.22 -22.42 -15.41
CA SER A 127 -37.66 -23.09 -14.23
C SER A 127 -36.82 -22.15 -13.38
N LYS A 128 -37.22 -21.91 -12.13
CA LYS A 128 -36.35 -21.27 -11.12
C LYS A 128 -35.31 -22.28 -10.65
N ARG A 129 -34.21 -22.42 -11.39
CA ARG A 129 -33.05 -23.21 -10.95
C ARG A 129 -32.01 -22.25 -10.36
N THR A 130 -31.72 -22.42 -9.08
CA THR A 130 -30.60 -21.75 -8.43
C THR A 130 -29.33 -22.51 -8.78
N SER A 131 -28.47 -21.95 -9.63
CA SER A 131 -27.19 -22.56 -9.99
C SER A 131 -26.11 -22.14 -8.99
N LYS A 132 -25.42 -23.13 -8.40
CA LYS A 132 -24.27 -22.91 -7.53
C LYS A 132 -23.04 -22.76 -8.40
N GLN A 133 -22.41 -21.60 -8.37
CA GLN A 133 -21.17 -21.37 -9.11
C GLN A 133 -20.03 -20.98 -8.15
N GLN A 134 -18.90 -21.66 -8.26
CA GLN A 134 -17.67 -21.25 -7.58
C GLN A 134 -17.04 -20.08 -8.36
N VAL A 135 -16.74 -19.00 -7.64
CA VAL A 135 -16.11 -17.80 -8.17
C VAL A 135 -14.98 -17.36 -7.24
N TYR A 136 -13.98 -16.70 -7.80
CA TYR A 136 -12.88 -16.12 -7.04
C TYR A 136 -12.98 -14.60 -7.11
N PHE A 137 -12.96 -13.93 -5.95
CA PHE A 137 -13.13 -12.48 -5.86
C PHE A 137 -11.84 -11.78 -5.43
N PHE A 138 -11.65 -10.57 -5.94
CA PHE A 138 -10.63 -9.62 -5.52
C PHE A 138 -11.33 -8.31 -5.12
N LEU A 139 -11.35 -8.02 -3.83
CA LEU A 139 -11.92 -6.79 -3.28
C LEU A 139 -10.81 -5.75 -3.13
N PHE A 140 -10.91 -4.67 -3.90
CA PHE A 140 -10.11 -3.47 -3.73
C PHE A 140 -10.88 -2.41 -2.95
N ASN A 141 -10.22 -1.30 -2.63
CA ASN A 141 -10.84 -0.15 -1.97
C ASN A 141 -11.90 0.57 -2.83
N ASP A 142 -11.79 0.52 -4.15
CA ASP A 142 -12.67 1.21 -5.10
C ASP A 142 -13.44 0.27 -6.05
N VAL A 143 -13.03 -1.00 -6.15
CA VAL A 143 -13.53 -1.97 -7.13
C VAL A 143 -13.64 -3.36 -6.52
N LEU A 144 -14.65 -4.13 -6.92
CA LEU A 144 -14.74 -5.57 -6.69
C LEU A 144 -14.65 -6.31 -8.03
N ILE A 145 -13.65 -7.18 -8.17
CA ILE A 145 -13.49 -8.03 -9.36
C ILE A 145 -13.93 -9.45 -9.02
N ILE A 146 -14.82 -10.00 -9.84
CA ILE A 146 -15.29 -11.38 -9.72
C ILE A 146 -14.78 -12.15 -10.94
N THR A 147 -14.07 -13.24 -10.68
CA THR A 147 -13.52 -14.12 -11.71
C THR A 147 -14.19 -15.48 -11.63
N LYS A 148 -14.40 -16.10 -12.80
CA LYS A 148 -14.89 -17.48 -12.92
C LYS A 148 -13.72 -18.33 -13.38
N LYS A 149 -13.46 -19.45 -12.70
CA LYS A 149 -12.48 -20.42 -13.18
C LYS A 149 -13.04 -21.07 -14.45
N LYS A 150 -12.22 -21.12 -15.50
CA LYS A 150 -12.55 -21.83 -16.75
C LYS A 150 -12.43 -23.33 -16.54
#